data_AF-A0AAJ2JFL9-F1
#
_entry.id   AF-A0AAJ2JFL9-F1
#
_cell.length_a   1.000
_cell.length_b   1.000
_cell.length_c   1.000
_cell.angle_alpha   90.00
_cell.angle_beta   90.00
_cell.angle_gamma   90.00
#
_symmetry.space_group_name_H-M   'P 1'
#
loop_
_entity.id
_entity.type
_entity.pdbx_description
1 polymer ?
#
loop_
_entity_poly.entity_id
_entity_poly.type
_entity_poly.pdbx_seq_one_letter_code
_entity_poly.pdbx_strand_id
1 'polypeptide(L)'
;MKHSTGTPTVAEAARIVACKEGLCVACVIRSEQEDAPQFFMVHPGCDYHHLLSGGRRIGHMDGLGLCAWHHRGLVNWGCTHQEMRAHYGPSLMDGSKTFHAAFGSDADLLERQNKMLGIGEAA
;
A
#
# COMPACT_ATOMS: atom_id res chain seq x y z
N MET A 1 -7.76 -2.73 -22.19
CA MET A 1 -6.42 -3.24 -21.81
C MET A 1 -6.63 -4.63 -21.23
N LYS A 2 -6.08 -5.71 -21.81
CA LYS A 2 -6.21 -7.06 -21.22
C LYS A 2 -5.37 -7.08 -19.94
N HIS A 3 -5.99 -7.29 -18.79
CA HIS A 3 -5.24 -7.50 -17.55
C HIS A 3 -4.44 -8.81 -17.69
N SER A 4 -3.19 -8.81 -17.21
CA SER A 4 -2.32 -9.99 -17.28
C SER A 4 -2.77 -11.12 -16.35
N THR A 5 -3.69 -10.82 -15.43
CA THR A 5 -4.39 -11.76 -14.55
C THR A 5 -5.83 -11.91 -15.01
N GLY A 6 -6.42 -13.09 -14.79
CA GLY A 6 -7.82 -13.39 -15.11
C GLY A 6 -8.80 -12.74 -14.13
N THR A 7 -9.99 -13.34 -14.01
CA THR A 7 -10.95 -12.97 -12.96
C THR A 7 -10.44 -13.49 -11.61
N PRO A 8 -10.47 -12.68 -10.54
CA PRO A 8 -10.14 -13.15 -9.20
C PRO A 8 -11.03 -14.32 -8.77
N THR A 9 -10.44 -15.30 -8.09
CA THR A 9 -11.16 -16.28 -7.28
C THR A 9 -11.88 -15.59 -6.11
N VAL A 10 -12.77 -16.32 -5.43
CA VAL A 10 -13.49 -15.80 -4.25
C VAL A 10 -12.52 -15.36 -3.15
N ALA A 11 -11.48 -16.16 -2.87
CA ALA A 11 -10.48 -15.84 -1.86
C ALA A 11 -9.65 -14.59 -2.25
N GLU A 12 -9.24 -14.48 -3.51
CA GLU A 12 -8.54 -13.31 -4.01
C GLU A 12 -9.41 -12.05 -3.95
N ALA A 13 -10.69 -12.15 -4.32
CA ALA A 13 -11.63 -11.05 -4.21
C ALA A 13 -11.82 -10.59 -2.76
N ALA A 14 -11.95 -11.54 -1.82
CA ALA A 14 -12.05 -11.24 -0.39
C ALA A 14 -10.80 -10.51 0.13
N ARG A 15 -9.60 -10.96 -0.26
CA ARG A 15 -8.35 -10.28 0.10
C ARG A 15 -8.28 -8.87 -0.49
N ILE A 16 -8.66 -8.70 -1.75
CA ILE A 16 -8.72 -7.38 -2.40
C ILE A 16 -9.62 -6.44 -1.62
N VAL A 17 -10.81 -6.90 -1.22
CA VAL A 17 -11.74 -6.11 -0.41
C VAL A 17 -11.12 -5.77 0.95
N ALA A 18 -10.53 -6.74 1.65
CA ALA A 18 -9.89 -6.50 2.94
C ALA A 18 -8.75 -5.47 2.86
N CYS A 19 -7.94 -5.48 1.80
CA CYS A 19 -6.95 -4.44 1.57
C CYS A 19 -7.58 -3.06 1.31
N LYS A 20 -8.68 -3.00 0.57
CA LYS A 20 -9.37 -1.73 0.26
C LYS A 20 -10.07 -1.13 1.48
N GLU A 21 -10.63 -1.96 2.35
CA GLU A 21 -11.30 -1.52 3.57
C GLU A 21 -10.30 -1.26 4.70
N GLY A 22 -9.13 -1.87 4.63
CA GLY A 22 -8.05 -1.73 5.61
C GLY A 22 -7.24 -0.44 5.54
N LEU A 23 -6.10 -0.47 6.23
CA LEU A 23 -5.17 0.64 6.36
C LEU A 23 -4.11 0.61 5.27
N CYS A 24 -3.64 1.80 4.87
CA CYS A 24 -2.51 1.93 3.95
C CYS A 24 -1.23 1.36 4.56
N VAL A 25 -0.62 0.36 3.91
CA VAL A 25 0.60 -0.29 4.41
C VAL A 25 1.77 0.68 4.57
N ALA A 26 1.93 1.63 3.64
CA ALA A 26 2.98 2.64 3.72
C ALA A 26 2.75 3.65 4.86
N CYS A 27 1.49 4.05 5.12
CA CYS A 27 1.19 4.89 6.28
C CYS A 27 1.48 4.16 7.60
N VAL A 28 1.18 2.86 7.68
CA VAL A 28 1.48 2.05 8.86
C VAL A 28 3.00 2.02 9.09
N ILE A 29 3.79 1.65 8.08
CA ILE A 29 5.25 1.64 8.18
C ILE A 29 5.79 3.02 8.58
N ARG A 30 5.29 4.09 7.95
CA ARG A 30 5.69 5.45 8.31
C ARG A 30 5.41 5.77 9.77
N SER A 31 4.24 5.40 10.29
CA SER A 31 3.88 5.65 11.69
C SER A 31 4.77 4.91 12.68
N GLU A 32 5.35 3.79 12.27
CA GLU A 32 6.27 2.96 13.07
C GLU A 32 7.73 3.46 13.02
N GLN A 33 8.07 4.28 12.02
CA GLN A 33 9.39 4.92 11.90
C GLN A 33 9.52 6.18 12.76
N GLU A 34 8.42 6.73 13.27
CA GLU A 34 8.41 7.92 14.12
C GLU A 34 8.58 7.54 15.60
N ASP A 35 9.31 8.35 16.37
CA ASP A 35 9.57 8.12 17.80
C ASP A 35 8.28 8.08 18.65
N ALA A 36 7.19 8.65 18.13
CA ALA A 36 5.87 8.57 18.73
C ALA A 36 4.81 8.24 17.66
N PRO A 37 4.00 7.17 17.84
CA PRO A 37 3.02 6.76 16.85
C PRO A 37 1.93 7.82 16.68
N GLN A 38 1.88 8.43 15.50
CA GLN A 38 0.86 9.40 15.15
C GLN A 38 -0.34 8.69 14.52
N PHE A 39 -1.26 8.18 15.35
CA PHE A 39 -2.45 7.43 14.90
C PHE A 39 -3.30 8.16 13.85
N PHE A 40 -3.29 9.50 13.84
CA PHE A 40 -4.00 10.31 12.84
C PHE A 40 -3.37 10.28 11.44
N MET A 41 -2.19 9.68 11.28
CA MET A 41 -1.48 9.61 10.00
C MET A 41 -1.72 8.30 9.24
N VAL A 42 -2.41 7.33 9.84
CA VAL A 42 -2.74 6.07 9.17
C VAL A 42 -4.09 6.16 8.50
N HIS A 43 -4.08 6.19 7.17
CA HIS A 43 -5.29 6.38 6.39
C HIS A 43 -6.04 5.05 6.18
N PRO A 44 -7.32 4.95 6.58
CA PRO A 44 -8.21 3.86 6.17
C PRO A 44 -8.75 4.12 4.75
N GLY A 45 -9.24 3.06 4.10
CA GLY A 45 -9.84 3.18 2.78
C GLY A 45 -8.77 3.34 1.69
N CYS A 46 -8.43 2.23 1.07
CA CYS A 46 -7.34 2.12 0.13
C CYS A 46 -7.80 1.74 -1.28
N ASP A 47 -6.98 2.10 -2.25
CA ASP A 47 -6.96 1.45 -3.54
C ASP A 47 -6.16 0.14 -3.44
N TYR A 48 -6.45 -0.81 -4.32
CA TYR A 48 -5.67 -2.04 -4.43
C TYR A 48 -4.58 -1.91 -5.50
N HIS A 49 -3.32 -1.88 -5.07
CA HIS A 49 -2.16 -1.80 -5.95
C HIS A 49 -1.61 -3.20 -6.23
N HIS A 50 -1.69 -3.64 -7.49
CA HIS A 50 -1.06 -4.91 -7.91
C HIS A 50 0.44 -4.75 -8.08
N LEU A 51 1.21 -5.63 -7.45
CA LEU A 51 2.65 -5.74 -7.66
C LEU A 51 2.94 -6.36 -9.03
N LEU A 52 4.03 -5.89 -9.65
CA LEU A 52 4.39 -6.25 -11.02
C LEU A 52 5.78 -6.91 -11.06
N SER A 53 5.95 -7.89 -11.94
CA SER A 53 7.23 -8.43 -12.36
C SER A 53 7.33 -8.37 -13.89
N GLY A 54 8.38 -7.73 -14.40
CA GLY A 54 8.54 -7.52 -15.86
C GLY A 54 7.36 -6.79 -16.52
N GLY A 55 6.70 -5.88 -15.80
CA GLY A 55 5.52 -5.15 -16.28
C GLY A 55 4.21 -5.95 -16.28
N ARG A 56 4.20 -7.18 -15.72
CA ARG A 56 3.01 -8.03 -15.60
C ARG A 56 2.65 -8.17 -14.13
N ARG A 57 1.35 -8.16 -13.80
CA ARG A 57 0.88 -8.46 -12.45
C ARG A 57 1.33 -9.86 -12.06
N ILE A 58 1.88 -9.98 -10.85
CA ILE A 58 2.35 -11.25 -10.30
C ILE A 58 1.15 -12.17 -10.03
N GLY A 59 0.13 -11.65 -9.36
CA GLY A 59 -1.12 -12.34 -9.03
C GLY A 59 -2.12 -11.42 -8.36
N HIS A 60 -3.32 -11.92 -8.06
CA HIS A 60 -4.28 -11.13 -7.27
C HIS A 60 -3.95 -11.13 -5.77
N MET A 61 -3.21 -12.13 -5.29
CA MET A 61 -2.74 -12.17 -3.90
C MET A 61 -1.56 -11.23 -3.65
N ASP A 62 -0.84 -10.85 -4.71
CA ASP A 62 0.34 -9.99 -4.68
C ASP A 62 -0.04 -8.52 -4.88
N GLY A 63 -0.70 -7.96 -3.86
CA GLY A 63 -1.08 -6.56 -3.89
C GLY A 63 -1.23 -5.92 -2.52
N LEU A 64 -1.18 -4.60 -2.54
CA LEU A 64 -1.09 -3.73 -1.38
C LEU A 64 -2.33 -2.83 -1.29
N GLY A 65 -2.80 -2.57 -0.07
CA GLY A 65 -3.70 -1.46 0.21
C GLY A 65 -2.89 -0.17 0.32
N LEU A 66 -3.12 0.77 -0.59
CA LEU A 66 -2.48 2.10 -0.56
C LEU A 66 -3.54 3.20 -0.58
N CYS A 67 -3.37 4.23 0.26
CA CYS A 67 -4.26 5.39 0.26
C CYS A 67 -4.07 6.25 -1.01
N ALA A 68 -4.95 7.23 -1.20
CA ALA A 68 -4.91 8.11 -2.37
C ALA A 68 -3.57 8.84 -2.55
N TRP A 69 -2.90 9.23 -1.46
CA TRP A 69 -1.56 9.80 -1.50
C TRP A 69 -0.53 8.78 -1.97
N HIS A 70 -0.32 7.68 -1.24
CA HIS A 70 0.74 6.72 -1.56
C HIS A 70 0.52 6.01 -2.89
N HIS A 71 -0.72 5.83 -3.35
CA HIS A 71 -1.03 5.21 -4.63
C HIS A 71 -0.96 6.18 -5.82
N ARG A 72 -1.63 7.33 -5.71
CA ARG A 72 -1.92 8.23 -6.84
C ARG A 72 -1.33 9.63 -6.69
N GLY A 73 -0.64 9.92 -5.60
CA GLY A 73 -0.09 11.26 -5.32
C GLY A 73 -1.16 12.31 -5.03
N LEU A 74 -2.38 11.90 -4.66
CA LEU A 74 -3.45 12.84 -4.35
C LEU A 74 -3.22 13.42 -2.95
N VAL A 75 -3.02 14.74 -2.89
CA VAL A 75 -2.79 15.47 -1.65
C VAL A 75 -4.09 15.64 -0.87
N ASN A 76 -3.99 15.68 0.46
CA ASN A 76 -5.11 16.05 1.31
C ASN A 76 -5.51 17.51 1.07
N TRP A 77 -6.79 17.83 1.29
CA TRP A 77 -7.27 19.20 1.12
C TRP A 77 -6.47 20.18 1.99
N GLY A 78 -6.01 21.27 1.37
CA GLY A 78 -5.19 22.29 2.04
C GLY A 78 -3.70 21.94 2.19
N CYS A 79 -3.27 20.73 1.81
CA CYS A 79 -1.86 20.34 1.85
C CYS A 79 -1.19 20.53 0.48
N THR A 80 0.09 20.86 0.51
CA THR A 80 1.01 20.78 -0.63
C THR A 80 1.62 19.39 -0.75
N HIS A 81 2.15 19.05 -1.93
CA HIS A 81 2.93 17.82 -2.10
C HIS A 81 4.18 17.78 -1.19
N GLN A 82 4.77 18.95 -0.89
CA GLN A 82 5.94 19.01 -0.01
C GLN A 82 5.55 18.62 1.43
N GLU A 83 4.46 19.16 1.94
CA GLU A 83 3.93 18.79 3.26
C GLU A 83 3.52 17.32 3.30
N MET A 84 2.85 16.82 2.26
CA MET A 84 2.49 15.40 2.18
C MET A 84 3.73 14.50 2.23
N ARG A 85 4.83 14.85 1.54
CA ARG A 85 6.10 14.10 1.63
C ARG A 85 6.75 14.21 3.01
N ALA A 86 6.72 15.39 3.62
CA ALA A 86 7.31 15.60 4.94
C ALA A 86 6.60 14.77 6.01
N HIS A 87 5.28 14.67 5.94
CA HIS A 87 4.49 13.92 6.90
C HIS A 87 4.43 12.42 6.56
N TYR A 88 4.00 12.07 5.35
CA TYR A 88 3.67 10.70 4.98
C TYR A 88 4.77 9.97 4.22
N GLY A 89 5.88 10.63 3.92
CA GLY A 89 6.90 10.11 3.01
C GLY A 89 6.47 10.14 1.54
N PRO A 90 7.29 9.58 0.63
CA PRO A 90 7.07 9.65 -0.82
C PRO A 90 5.86 8.84 -1.26
N SER A 91 5.18 9.29 -2.32
CA SER A 91 4.15 8.50 -3.02
C SER A 91 4.77 7.61 -4.10
N LEU A 92 4.02 6.65 -4.65
CA LEU A 92 4.45 5.93 -5.86
C LEU A 92 4.64 6.87 -7.06
N MET A 93 3.95 8.01 -7.09
CA MET A 93 4.11 9.03 -8.13
C MET A 93 5.43 9.80 -8.02
N ASP A 94 6.13 9.70 -6.88
CA ASP A 94 7.50 10.19 -6.71
C ASP A 94 8.57 9.20 -7.23
N GLY A 95 8.12 8.04 -7.70
CA GLY A 95 8.94 7.01 -8.31
C GLY A 95 9.13 5.78 -7.42
N SER A 96 9.00 4.59 -8.02
CA SER A 96 9.11 3.30 -7.33
C SER A 96 10.42 3.13 -6.55
N LYS A 97 11.56 3.59 -7.08
CA LYS A 97 12.84 3.53 -6.34
C LYS A 97 12.81 4.35 -5.05
N THR A 98 12.29 5.58 -5.12
CA THR A 98 12.13 6.47 -3.97
C THR A 98 11.18 5.87 -2.94
N PHE A 99 10.07 5.30 -3.41
CA PHE A 99 9.09 4.64 -2.56
C PHE A 99 9.68 3.43 -1.82
N HIS A 100 10.38 2.54 -2.53
CA HIS A 100 10.99 1.36 -1.92
C HIS A 100 12.14 1.70 -0.97
N ALA A 101 12.90 2.76 -1.25
CA ALA A 101 13.91 3.24 -0.32
C ALA A 101 13.32 3.70 1.02
N ALA A 102 12.07 4.21 1.02
CA ALA A 102 11.41 4.68 2.23
C ALA A 102 10.67 3.57 3.00
N PHE A 103 10.06 2.60 2.31
CA PHE A 103 9.12 1.65 2.91
C PHE A 103 9.49 0.18 2.75
N GLY A 104 10.59 -0.14 2.08
CA GLY A 104 11.02 -1.52 1.81
C GLY A 104 10.67 -1.98 0.40
N SER A 105 11.15 -3.17 0.05
CA SER A 105 10.90 -3.81 -1.24
C SER A 105 9.45 -4.28 -1.37
N ASP A 106 9.05 -4.64 -2.59
CA ASP A 106 7.74 -5.27 -2.86
C ASP A 106 7.47 -6.49 -1.96
N ALA A 107 8.51 -7.29 -1.68
CA ALA A 107 8.41 -8.45 -0.80
C ALA A 107 8.15 -8.04 0.65
N ASP A 108 8.88 -7.05 1.17
CA ASP A 108 8.72 -6.53 2.53
C ASP A 108 7.31 -5.92 2.71
N LEU A 109 6.84 -5.17 1.71
CA LEU A 109 5.51 -4.57 1.71
C LEU A 109 4.40 -5.61 1.67
N LEU A 110 4.56 -6.66 0.86
CA LEU A 110 3.59 -7.75 0.77
C LEU A 110 3.52 -8.55 2.07
N GLU A 111 4.67 -8.87 2.67
CA GLU A 111 4.75 -9.51 3.98
C GLU A 111 4.04 -8.66 5.05
N ARG A 112 4.34 -7.37 5.10
CA ARG A 112 3.69 -6.43 6.03
C ARG A 112 2.17 -6.39 5.83
N GLN A 113 1.71 -6.31 4.59
CA GLN A 113 0.29 -6.30 4.25
C GLN A 113 -0.40 -7.60 4.69
N ASN A 114 0.22 -8.75 4.48
CA ASN A 114 -0.33 -10.04 4.90
C ASN A 114 -0.44 -10.12 6.42
N LYS A 115 0.58 -9.65 7.17
CA LYS A 115 0.53 -9.55 8.62
C LYS A 115 -0.61 -8.64 9.10
N MET A 116 -0.81 -7.49 8.46
CA MET A 116 -1.92 -6.58 8.79
C MET A 116 -3.30 -7.21 8.57
N LEU A 117 -3.41 -8.15 7.62
CA LEU A 117 -4.64 -8.89 7.35
C LEU A 117 -4.77 -10.18 8.18
N GLY A 118 -3.80 -10.50 9.05
CA GLY A 118 -3.76 -11.77 9.79
C GLY A 118 -3.55 -13.00 8.91
N ILE A 119 -2.96 -12.83 7.72
CA ILE A 119 -2.67 -13.93 6.80
C ILE A 119 -1.26 -14.45 7.11
N GLY A 120 -1.15 -15.71 7.58
CA GLY A 120 0.12 -16.39 7.83
C GLY A 120 0.46 -16.61 9.30
N GLU A 121 -0.25 -15.98 10.24
CA GLU A 121 -0.24 -16.38 11.65
C GLU A 121 -1.39 -17.40 11.85
N ALA A 122 -1.06 -18.68 11.82
CA ALA A 122 -1.94 -19.69 12.39
C ALA A 122 -2.02 -19.45 13.90
N ALA A 123 -3.23 -19.29 14.43
CA ALA A 123 -3.48 -19.44 15.86
C ALA A 123 -3.21 -20.90 16.30
#